data_AF-A0A286GGU7-F1
#
_entry.id   AF-A0A286GGU7-F1
#
_cell.length_a   1.000
_cell.length_b   1.000
_cell.length_c   1.000
_cell.angle_alpha   90.00
_cell.angle_beta   90.00
_cell.angle_gamma   90.00
#
_symmetry.space_group_name_H-M   'P 1'
#
loop_
_entity.id
_entity.type
_entity.pdbx_description
1 polymer ?
#
loop_
_entity_poly.entity_id
_entity_poly.type
_entity_poly.pdbx_seq_one_letter_code
_entity_poly.pdbx_strand_id
1 'polypeptide(L)'
;MRRSLTVCRSGLSLAAAVVLLTACGGSDGEDAASSESSEASSSAAETSAGASDSEFCTEAADLQEQISSTFTGQSDPNTLPTVLSAAAEQIREIEPPAELEADWTTFGDGIEQVAEAASAVDFNDPNAVAGFQQEIAGLQAGFGEAFTNVDTYLSEECGIGTDATDPAAPTS
;
A
#
# COMPACT_ATOMS: atom_id res chain seq x y z
N MET A 1 -12.44 -38.77 27.51
CA MET A 1 -13.11 -37.47 27.31
C MET A 1 -14.10 -37.62 26.16
N ARG A 2 -15.40 -37.42 26.42
CA ARG A 2 -16.45 -37.36 25.37
C ARG A 2 -17.28 -36.11 25.66
N ARG A 3 -17.39 -35.19 24.70
CA ARG A 3 -18.63 -34.92 23.93
C ARG A 3 -18.52 -33.60 23.16
N SER A 4 -19.13 -33.68 21.99
CA SER A 4 -19.40 -32.73 20.92
C SER A 4 -20.23 -31.50 21.33
N LEU A 5 -20.44 -30.61 20.33
CA LEU A 5 -21.39 -29.48 20.19
C LEU A 5 -20.67 -28.11 20.32
N THR A 6 -20.85 -27.07 19.49
CA THR A 6 -21.82 -26.78 18.42
C THR A 6 -21.36 -25.53 17.66
N VAL A 7 -21.64 -25.48 16.35
CA VAL A 7 -21.61 -24.29 15.49
C VAL A 7 -22.42 -23.14 16.10
N CYS A 8 -21.82 -21.95 16.25
CA CYS A 8 -22.56 -20.71 16.49
C CYS A 8 -22.15 -19.66 15.46
N ARG A 9 -23.00 -19.53 14.45
CA ARG A 9 -23.06 -18.45 13.46
C ARG A 9 -23.95 -17.35 14.04
N SER A 10 -23.36 -16.23 14.46
CA SER A 10 -24.02 -14.97 14.87
C SER A 10 -22.93 -13.90 14.89
N GLY A 11 -23.05 -12.68 14.37
CA GLY A 11 -24.18 -11.94 13.82
C GLY A 11 -23.76 -10.46 13.78
N LEU A 12 -24.18 -9.73 12.75
CA LEU A 12 -24.09 -8.26 12.67
C LEU A 12 -24.60 -7.63 13.97
N SER A 13 -23.86 -6.68 14.57
CA SER A 13 -24.43 -5.75 15.54
C SER A 13 -23.73 -4.40 15.51
N LEU A 14 -24.50 -3.44 15.03
CA LEU A 14 -24.33 -1.99 15.09
C LEU A 14 -24.34 -1.49 16.55
N ALA A 15 -23.56 -0.43 16.75
CA ALA A 15 -23.84 0.74 17.61
C ALA A 15 -23.33 0.82 19.07
N ALA A 16 -22.63 1.95 19.27
CA ALA A 16 -22.74 2.92 20.37
C ALA A 16 -21.96 2.71 21.69
N ALA A 17 -21.27 3.80 22.03
CA ALA A 17 -20.35 4.01 23.14
C ALA A 17 -20.94 3.82 24.54
N VAL A 18 -20.09 3.37 25.47
CA VAL A 18 -20.22 3.58 26.92
C VAL A 18 -18.84 3.92 27.50
N VAL A 19 -18.73 5.12 28.05
CA VAL A 19 -17.66 5.57 28.96
C VAL A 19 -17.92 4.96 30.34
N LEU A 20 -16.89 4.47 31.06
CA LEU A 20 -16.55 4.82 32.45
C LEU A 20 -15.45 3.94 33.06
N LEU A 21 -14.61 4.61 33.86
CA LEU A 21 -13.40 4.18 34.55
C LEU A 21 -13.56 3.00 35.54
N THR A 22 -12.59 2.10 35.53
CA THR A 22 -12.12 1.28 36.68
C THR A 22 -10.60 1.11 36.55
N ALA A 23 -9.76 1.83 37.28
CA ALA A 23 -9.34 1.55 38.65
C ALA A 23 -8.54 0.24 38.83
N CYS A 24 -7.23 0.39 39.06
CA CYS A 24 -6.40 -0.30 40.06
C CYS A 24 -6.08 -1.80 39.92
N GLY A 25 -4.77 -2.11 39.93
CA GLY A 25 -4.18 -3.38 40.37
C GLY A 25 -3.31 -4.00 39.27
N GLY A 26 -1.98 -4.12 39.34
CA GLY A 26 -1.06 -4.21 40.47
C GLY A 26 -0.30 -5.53 40.34
N SER A 27 1.03 -5.50 40.27
CA SER A 27 1.98 -6.32 41.04
C SER A 27 3.36 -6.37 40.38
N ASP A 28 4.33 -6.03 41.21
CA ASP A 28 5.78 -6.11 41.09
C ASP A 28 6.25 -7.59 41.07
N GLY A 29 7.41 -7.86 40.47
CA GLY A 29 7.97 -9.21 40.37
C GLY A 29 9.32 -9.26 39.66
N GLU A 30 10.35 -8.70 40.30
CA GLU A 30 11.75 -9.07 40.05
C GLU A 30 11.97 -10.57 40.33
N ASP A 31 12.63 -11.30 39.43
CA ASP A 31 13.77 -12.14 39.80
C ASP A 31 14.58 -12.58 38.57
N ALA A 32 15.89 -12.49 38.72
CA ALA A 32 16.91 -12.68 37.71
C ALA A 32 17.27 -14.16 37.51
N ALA A 33 17.62 -14.56 36.29
CA ALA A 33 18.63 -15.60 36.07
C ALA A 33 19.24 -15.53 34.66
N SER A 34 20.54 -15.74 34.67
CA SER A 34 21.55 -15.56 33.63
C SER A 34 21.40 -16.42 32.37
N SER A 35 22.07 -15.89 31.33
CA SER A 35 22.81 -16.59 30.27
C SER A 35 22.01 -17.45 29.32
N GLU A 36 22.07 -17.12 28.03
CA GLU A 36 22.98 -17.80 27.10
C GLU A 36 22.95 -17.06 25.75
N SER A 37 24.14 -16.82 25.21
CA SER A 37 24.32 -16.35 23.84
C SER A 37 23.66 -17.33 22.88
N SER A 38 22.70 -16.86 22.12
CA SER A 38 22.32 -17.47 20.85
C SER A 38 22.43 -16.39 19.80
N GLU A 39 23.50 -16.53 19.01
CA GLU A 39 23.70 -15.82 17.75
C GLU A 39 22.56 -16.25 16.82
N ALA A 40 21.47 -15.47 16.80
CA ALA A 40 20.47 -15.56 15.75
C ALA A 40 21.05 -14.88 14.51
N SER A 41 21.59 -15.74 13.66
CA SER A 41 21.93 -15.45 12.27
C SER A 41 20.83 -14.63 11.60
N SER A 42 21.24 -13.49 11.04
CA SER A 42 20.77 -12.88 9.79
C SER A 42 19.36 -13.24 9.31
N SER A 43 18.44 -12.27 9.37
CA SER A 43 17.91 -11.61 8.16
C SER A 43 17.15 -10.37 8.60
N ALA A 44 17.68 -9.21 8.22
CA ALA A 44 16.90 -8.00 8.11
C ALA A 44 16.15 -8.04 6.76
N ALA A 45 14.99 -7.38 6.73
CA ALA A 45 14.01 -7.29 5.65
C ALA A 45 12.97 -8.43 5.59
N GLU A 46 12.15 -8.53 6.63
CA GLU A 46 10.74 -8.89 6.43
C GLU A 46 10.00 -7.60 6.04
N THR A 47 10.06 -7.22 4.77
CA THR A 47 9.11 -6.27 4.16
C THR A 47 8.62 -6.97 2.91
N SER A 48 7.67 -7.89 3.13
CA SER A 48 6.68 -8.43 2.18
C SER A 48 6.02 -9.66 2.82
N ALA A 49 5.61 -9.58 4.10
CA ALA A 49 4.76 -10.60 4.69
C ALA A 49 3.30 -10.24 4.38
N GLY A 50 2.87 -10.50 3.13
CA GLY A 50 1.51 -10.16 2.70
C GLY A 50 1.17 -10.41 1.23
N ALA A 51 2.15 -10.56 0.34
CA ALA A 51 1.89 -10.93 -1.05
C ALA A 51 1.34 -12.36 -1.14
N SER A 52 0.09 -12.51 -1.62
CA SER A 52 -0.36 -13.79 -2.16
C SER A 52 0.66 -14.31 -3.16
N ASP A 53 0.90 -15.63 -3.20
CA ASP A 53 1.88 -16.33 -4.06
C ASP A 53 1.64 -16.20 -5.59
N SER A 54 0.86 -15.21 -6.04
CA SER A 54 0.67 -14.94 -7.47
C SER A 54 1.86 -14.15 -8.03
N GLU A 55 2.24 -14.47 -9.27
CA GLU A 55 3.31 -13.80 -10.01
C GLU A 55 3.04 -12.29 -10.10
N PHE A 56 1.79 -11.92 -10.42
CA PHE A 56 1.31 -10.55 -10.44
C PHE A 56 1.59 -9.78 -9.13
N CYS A 57 1.27 -10.35 -7.95
CA CYS A 57 1.50 -9.68 -6.68
C CYS A 57 3.00 -9.48 -6.40
N THR A 58 3.85 -10.42 -6.81
CA THR A 58 5.30 -10.31 -6.66
C THR A 58 5.84 -9.18 -7.54
N GLU A 59 5.45 -9.16 -8.82
CA GLU A 59 5.87 -8.14 -9.78
C GLU A 59 5.35 -6.74 -9.40
N ALA A 60 4.11 -6.65 -8.91
CA ALA A 60 3.54 -5.40 -8.42
C ALA A 60 4.26 -4.86 -7.17
N ALA A 61 4.70 -5.74 -6.26
CA ALA A 61 5.49 -5.36 -5.09
C ALA A 61 6.87 -4.81 -5.50
N ASP A 62 7.57 -5.53 -6.39
CA ASP A 62 8.88 -5.12 -6.91
C ASP A 62 8.78 -3.77 -7.63
N LEU A 63 7.74 -3.58 -8.43
CA LEU A 63 7.48 -2.32 -9.12
C LEU A 63 7.22 -1.17 -8.12
N GLN A 64 6.40 -1.39 -7.09
CA GLN A 64 6.13 -0.38 -6.07
C GLN A 64 7.42 0.02 -5.33
N GLU A 65 8.26 -0.94 -4.96
CA GLU A 65 9.55 -0.68 -4.30
C GLU A 65 10.49 0.11 -5.22
N GLN A 66 10.59 -0.27 -6.48
CA GLN A 66 11.43 0.40 -7.47
C GLN A 66 10.98 1.86 -7.70
N ILE A 67 9.66 2.07 -7.85
CA ILE A 67 9.08 3.41 -8.02
C ILE A 67 9.35 4.25 -6.76
N SER A 68 9.07 3.71 -5.57
CA SER A 68 9.32 4.39 -4.28
C SER A 68 10.79 4.77 -4.10
N SER A 69 11.72 3.85 -4.41
CA SER A 69 13.16 4.10 -4.40
C SER A 69 13.56 5.20 -5.38
N THR A 70 12.97 5.20 -6.58
CA THR A 70 13.19 6.23 -7.59
C THR A 70 12.74 7.60 -7.09
N PHE A 71 11.53 7.72 -6.53
CA PHE A 71 11.01 9.01 -6.05
C PHE A 71 11.70 9.50 -4.77
N THR A 72 12.10 8.62 -3.85
CA THR A 72 12.81 9.01 -2.63
C THR A 72 14.26 9.45 -2.88
N GLY A 73 14.90 8.91 -3.92
CA GLY A 73 16.23 9.33 -4.37
C GLY A 73 16.25 10.56 -5.30
N GLN A 74 15.10 10.92 -5.89
CA GLN A 74 15.02 11.96 -6.90
C GLN A 74 14.66 13.32 -6.28
N SER A 75 15.57 14.30 -6.42
CA SER A 75 15.33 15.69 -5.97
C SER A 75 14.95 16.65 -7.10
N ASP A 76 15.05 16.21 -8.36
CA ASP A 76 14.85 17.07 -9.53
C ASP A 76 13.48 16.81 -10.20
N PRO A 77 12.53 17.76 -10.15
CA PRO A 77 11.20 17.60 -10.72
C PRO A 77 11.21 17.51 -12.25
N ASN A 78 12.28 17.93 -12.94
CA ASN A 78 12.36 17.84 -14.41
C ASN A 78 12.56 16.38 -14.89
N THR A 79 12.89 15.47 -13.98
CA THR A 79 13.01 14.03 -14.30
C THR A 79 11.68 13.29 -14.20
N LEU A 80 10.66 13.92 -13.61
CA LEU A 80 9.34 13.34 -13.37
C LEU A 80 8.66 12.78 -14.63
N PRO A 81 8.69 13.45 -15.81
CA PRO A 81 8.12 12.88 -17.03
C PRO A 81 8.77 11.54 -17.42
N THR A 82 10.11 11.46 -17.34
CA THR A 82 10.85 10.25 -17.68
C THR A 82 10.57 9.12 -16.69
N VAL A 83 10.50 9.42 -15.40
CA VAL A 83 10.19 8.43 -14.36
C VAL A 83 8.78 7.88 -14.52
N LEU A 84 7.79 8.74 -14.78
CA LEU A 84 6.41 8.32 -14.97
C LEU A 84 6.22 7.52 -16.27
N SER A 85 6.89 7.91 -17.36
CA SER A 85 6.86 7.13 -18.61
C SER A 85 7.42 5.72 -18.40
N ALA A 86 8.57 5.61 -17.74
CA ALA A 86 9.18 4.31 -17.43
C ALA A 86 8.31 3.48 -16.48
N ALA A 87 7.61 4.10 -15.53
CA ALA A 87 6.65 3.42 -14.66
C ALA A 87 5.45 2.89 -15.46
N ALA A 88 4.87 3.70 -16.37
CA ALA A 88 3.76 3.27 -17.22
C ALA A 88 4.15 2.09 -18.13
N GLU A 89 5.37 2.09 -18.68
CA GLU A 89 5.90 0.98 -19.46
C GLU A 89 6.01 -0.30 -18.63
N GLN A 90 6.61 -0.23 -17.44
CA GLN A 90 6.74 -1.39 -16.55
C GLN A 90 5.39 -1.93 -16.08
N ILE A 91 4.41 -1.06 -15.83
CA ILE A 91 3.03 -1.48 -15.49
C ILE A 91 2.42 -2.30 -16.62
N ARG A 92 2.63 -1.90 -17.88
CA ARG A 92 2.10 -2.61 -19.05
C ARG A 92 2.79 -3.94 -19.32
N GLU A 93 4.00 -4.15 -18.80
CA GLU A 93 4.73 -5.42 -18.93
C GLU A 93 4.19 -6.48 -17.97
N ILE A 94 3.58 -6.07 -16.85
CA ILE A 94 2.97 -6.97 -15.88
C ILE A 94 1.60 -7.43 -16.42
N GLU A 95 1.39 -8.75 -16.48
CA GLU A 95 0.12 -9.33 -16.91
C GLU A 95 -0.88 -9.37 -15.75
N PRO A 96 -1.96 -8.57 -15.77
CA PRO A 96 -2.93 -8.53 -14.69
C PRO A 96 -3.86 -9.74 -14.71
N PRO A 97 -4.48 -10.09 -13.57
CA PRO A 97 -5.58 -11.03 -13.55
C PRO A 97 -6.78 -10.50 -14.35
N ALA A 98 -7.56 -11.40 -14.95
CA ALA A 98 -8.64 -11.04 -15.88
C ALA A 98 -9.72 -10.11 -15.28
N GLU A 99 -9.90 -10.14 -13.95
CA GLU A 99 -10.81 -9.24 -13.24
C GLU A 99 -10.29 -7.80 -13.13
N LEU A 100 -8.97 -7.60 -13.23
CA LEU A 100 -8.31 -6.30 -13.11
C LEU A 100 -7.79 -5.76 -14.46
N GLU A 101 -7.84 -6.55 -15.54
CA GLU A 101 -7.23 -6.22 -16.84
C GLU A 101 -7.61 -4.82 -17.38
N ALA A 102 -8.90 -4.49 -17.33
CA ALA A 102 -9.41 -3.20 -17.81
C ALA A 102 -8.94 -2.03 -16.93
N ASP A 103 -8.97 -2.21 -15.61
CA ASP A 103 -8.56 -1.19 -14.65
C ASP A 103 -7.03 -1.01 -14.65
N TRP A 104 -6.27 -2.08 -14.77
CA TRP A 104 -4.82 -2.08 -14.88
C TRP A 104 -4.33 -1.37 -16.16
N THR A 105 -4.99 -1.64 -17.29
CA THR A 105 -4.72 -0.91 -18.54
C THR A 105 -5.00 0.59 -18.37
N THR A 106 -6.15 0.92 -17.78
CA THR A 106 -6.55 2.31 -17.50
C THR A 106 -5.58 3.00 -16.54
N PHE A 107 -5.04 2.28 -15.56
CA PHE A 107 -4.04 2.77 -14.63
C PHE A 107 -2.73 3.13 -15.34
N GLY A 108 -2.21 2.23 -16.19
CA GLY A 108 -1.03 2.49 -17.01
C GLY A 108 -1.21 3.67 -17.97
N ASP A 109 -2.35 3.75 -18.64
CA ASP A 109 -2.69 4.85 -19.57
C ASP A 109 -2.84 6.19 -18.83
N GLY A 110 -3.37 6.18 -17.61
CA GLY A 110 -3.44 7.36 -16.75
C GLY A 110 -2.05 7.91 -16.41
N ILE A 111 -1.11 7.02 -16.06
CA ILE A 111 0.27 7.39 -15.73
C ILE A 111 1.02 7.93 -16.95
N GLU A 112 0.83 7.32 -18.12
CA GLU A 112 1.41 7.82 -19.38
C GLU A 112 0.89 9.23 -19.72
N GLN A 113 -0.41 9.48 -19.55
CA GLN A 113 -0.97 10.81 -19.76
C GLN A 113 -0.42 11.85 -18.77
N VAL A 114 -0.20 11.47 -17.51
CA VAL A 114 0.46 12.37 -16.55
C VAL A 114 1.92 12.62 -16.95
N ALA A 115 2.64 11.62 -17.46
CA ALA A 115 4.00 11.77 -17.98
C ALA A 115 4.04 12.75 -19.17
N GLU A 116 3.10 12.61 -20.11
CA GLU A 116 2.98 13.51 -21.25
C GLU A 116 2.68 14.95 -20.81
N ALA A 117 1.70 15.13 -19.92
CA ALA A 117 1.38 16.44 -19.33
C ALA A 117 2.59 17.06 -18.63
N ALA A 118 3.33 16.27 -17.85
CA ALA A 118 4.53 16.71 -17.14
C ALA A 118 5.65 17.12 -18.11
N SER A 119 5.77 16.48 -19.27
CA SER A 119 6.82 16.78 -20.25
C SER A 119 6.72 18.19 -20.84
N ALA A 120 5.53 18.79 -20.79
CA ALA A 120 5.26 20.15 -21.27
C ALA A 120 5.43 21.23 -20.18
N VAL A 121 5.73 20.85 -18.93
CA VAL A 121 5.73 21.74 -17.76
C VAL A 121 7.13 22.19 -17.42
N ASP A 122 7.32 23.51 -17.28
CA ASP A 122 8.50 24.07 -16.62
C ASP A 122 8.28 24.07 -15.10
N PHE A 123 8.89 23.12 -14.40
CA PHE A 123 8.76 23.00 -12.95
C PHE A 123 9.45 24.12 -12.15
N ASN A 124 10.16 25.04 -12.82
CA ASN A 124 10.71 26.24 -12.21
C ASN A 124 9.73 27.44 -12.30
N ASP A 125 8.68 27.35 -13.12
CA ASP A 125 7.63 28.37 -13.21
C ASP A 125 6.42 27.98 -12.34
N PRO A 126 6.11 28.72 -11.26
CA PRO A 126 4.98 28.42 -10.40
C PRO A 126 3.62 28.47 -11.13
N ASN A 127 3.49 29.23 -12.22
CA ASN A 127 2.24 29.25 -13.00
C ASN A 127 2.08 27.98 -13.84
N ALA A 128 3.17 27.45 -14.40
CA ALA A 128 3.15 26.18 -15.13
C ALA A 128 2.81 25.02 -14.19
N VAL A 129 3.39 25.00 -12.98
CA VAL A 129 3.05 24.00 -11.94
C VAL A 129 1.59 24.09 -11.49
N ALA A 130 1.02 25.30 -11.38
CA ALA A 130 -0.40 25.46 -11.05
C ALA A 130 -1.31 24.92 -12.16
N GLY A 131 -0.97 25.16 -13.43
CA GLY A 131 -1.69 24.61 -14.58
C GLY A 131 -1.63 23.08 -14.61
N PHE A 132 -0.45 22.52 -14.37
CA PHE A 132 -0.25 21.07 -14.31
C PHE A 132 -1.08 20.40 -13.21
N GLN A 133 -1.13 20.97 -12.01
CA GLN A 133 -1.96 20.44 -10.92
C GLN A 133 -3.45 20.46 -11.27
N GLN A 134 -3.92 21.49 -11.98
CA GLN A 134 -5.30 21.56 -12.45
C GLN A 134 -5.59 20.50 -13.52
N GLU A 135 -4.62 20.21 -14.39
CA GLU A 135 -4.72 19.17 -15.40
C GLU A 135 -4.78 17.78 -14.75
N ILE A 136 -3.88 17.46 -13.82
CA ILE A 136 -3.92 16.22 -13.03
C ILE A 136 -5.27 16.04 -12.33
N ALA A 137 -5.82 17.09 -11.72
CA ALA A 137 -7.13 17.00 -11.06
C ALA A 137 -8.26 16.63 -12.05
N GLY A 138 -8.15 17.06 -13.31
CA GLY A 138 -9.05 16.64 -14.38
C GLY A 138 -8.86 15.18 -14.77
N LEU A 139 -7.61 14.72 -14.91
CA LEU A 139 -7.28 13.33 -15.23
C LEU A 139 -7.72 12.38 -14.10
N GLN A 140 -7.55 12.77 -12.84
CA GLN A 140 -7.96 11.98 -11.69
C GLN A 140 -9.47 11.68 -11.69
N ALA A 141 -10.30 12.60 -12.20
CA ALA A 141 -11.72 12.36 -12.36
C ALA A 141 -12.04 11.31 -13.44
N GLY A 142 -11.15 11.14 -14.44
CA GLY A 142 -11.29 10.16 -15.52
C GLY A 142 -10.80 8.75 -15.14
N PHE A 143 -9.73 8.66 -14.34
CA PHE A 143 -9.11 7.38 -13.99
C PHE A 143 -9.35 6.94 -12.54
N GLY A 144 -9.94 7.78 -11.70
CA GLY A 144 -10.04 7.56 -10.26
C GLY A 144 -10.69 6.24 -9.84
N GLU A 145 -11.67 5.75 -10.61
CA GLU A 145 -12.31 4.45 -10.35
C GLU A 145 -11.32 3.29 -10.60
N ALA A 146 -10.63 3.28 -11.75
CA ALA A 146 -9.62 2.27 -12.06
C ALA A 146 -8.46 2.27 -11.06
N PHE A 147 -7.97 3.45 -10.67
CA PHE A 147 -6.93 3.57 -9.63
C PHE A 147 -7.40 3.00 -8.29
N THR A 148 -8.67 3.25 -7.91
CA THR A 148 -9.24 2.72 -6.66
C THR A 148 -9.39 1.20 -6.73
N ASN A 149 -9.82 0.65 -7.87
CA ASN A 149 -9.98 -0.79 -8.05
C ASN A 149 -8.62 -1.51 -8.00
N VAL A 150 -7.59 -0.96 -8.65
CA VAL A 150 -6.21 -1.49 -8.59
C VAL A 150 -5.67 -1.43 -7.17
N ASP A 151 -5.80 -0.30 -6.47
CA ASP A 151 -5.35 -0.15 -5.08
C ASP A 151 -6.05 -1.13 -4.13
N THR A 152 -7.37 -1.29 -4.29
CA THR A 152 -8.17 -2.25 -3.51
C THR A 152 -7.71 -3.67 -3.76
N TYR A 153 -7.50 -4.05 -5.03
CA TYR A 153 -7.02 -5.39 -5.38
C TYR A 153 -5.63 -5.67 -4.80
N LEU A 154 -4.69 -4.74 -4.98
CA LEU A 154 -3.34 -4.87 -4.42
C LEU A 154 -3.39 -4.99 -2.89
N SER A 155 -4.26 -4.24 -2.22
CA SER A 155 -4.39 -4.30 -0.76
C SER A 155 -5.06 -5.59 -0.27
N GLU A 156 -6.18 -6.00 -0.87
CA GLU A 156 -6.97 -7.14 -0.41
C GLU A 156 -6.38 -8.49 -0.84
N GLU A 157 -5.94 -8.60 -2.10
CA GLU A 157 -5.44 -9.85 -2.68
C GLU A 157 -3.92 -9.97 -2.55
N CYS A 158 -3.17 -8.87 -2.72
CA CYS A 158 -1.72 -8.90 -2.62
C CYS A 158 -1.18 -8.42 -1.26
N GLY A 159 -2.01 -7.94 -0.34
CA GLY A 159 -1.50 -7.36 0.91
C GLY A 159 -0.52 -6.18 0.71
N ILE A 160 -0.55 -5.56 -0.48
CA ILE A 160 0.28 -4.43 -0.89
C ILE A 160 -0.62 -3.20 -0.86
N GLY A 161 -0.49 -2.39 0.19
CA GLY A 161 -1.25 -1.16 0.33
C GLY A 161 -0.46 -0.13 1.12
N THR A 162 -0.82 1.14 1.00
CA THR A 162 -0.25 2.23 1.81
C THR A 162 -0.65 2.16 3.29
N ASP A 163 -1.40 1.14 3.69
CA ASP A 163 -1.78 0.89 5.07
C ASP A 163 -0.68 0.15 5.84
N ALA A 164 0.32 0.94 6.24
CA ALA A 164 0.93 0.80 7.55
C ALA A 164 -0.04 1.25 8.67
N THR A 165 -1.34 0.95 8.55
CA THR A 165 -2.32 1.04 9.62
C THR A 165 -3.12 -0.26 9.66
N ASP A 166 -2.45 -1.34 10.12
CA ASP A 166 -3.09 -2.08 11.20
C ASP A 166 -3.48 -1.03 12.24
N PRO A 167 -4.77 -0.77 12.51
CA PRO A 167 -5.13 0.10 13.61
C PRO A 167 -4.67 -0.63 14.85
N ALA A 168 -3.45 -0.30 15.31
CA ALA A 168 -2.74 -0.93 16.40
C ALA A 168 -3.75 -1.48 17.39
N ALA A 169 -3.95 -2.80 17.35
CA ALA A 169 -4.83 -3.46 18.29
C ALA A 169 -4.39 -2.95 19.68
N PRO A 170 -5.29 -2.33 20.47
CA PRO A 170 -4.86 -1.78 21.76
C PRO A 170 -4.36 -2.95 22.59
N THR A 171 -3.04 -3.00 22.79
CA THR A 171 -2.40 -3.97 23.69
C THR A 171 -3.07 -3.81 25.05
N SER A 172 -3.65 -4.92 25.50
CA SER A 172 -4.42 -5.04 26.74
C SER A 172 -3.64 -4.61 27.98
#